data_AF-A0A9E3ZZJ8-F1
#
_entry.id   AF-A0A9E3ZZJ8-F1
#
_cell.length_a   1.000
_cell.length_b   1.000
_cell.length_c   1.000
_cell.angle_alpha   90.00
_cell.angle_beta   90.00
_cell.angle_gamma   90.00
#
_symmetry.space_group_name_H-M   'P 1'
#
loop_
_entity.id
_entity.type
_entity.pdbx_description
1 polymer ?
#
loop_
_entity_poly.entity_id
_entity_poly.type
_entity_poly.pdbx_seq_one_letter_code
_entity_poly.pdbx_strand_id
1 'polypeptide(L)'
;MLCTQPGQPGYDLEVCRIYRGEQAIAGAGDQQNDARMFHFWSSRRAPELCGPDGAACRGAAAGLWAEIRAAAERWYDRSEACEFTTFVAYEYSVGDSVNLHRNVVFKNANVPKFVTSSVEAPKAYQLWEALRRDCLDAGTGCDVLAIPHNSNLSNGQMFYSGYPGATDDAQRRERAELRARVEPLAEIFQIKGDSECRNGLFEVLGGPDEACNFEKLRSPEEPVEDCGSGFGTEGGFRLEGCVSRLNYVRYALLEGLRQKELLGVNPLKLGIVAATDTHLAATGAVSEAGFPGVRAQEHTPAQRLSMPEMLEGADARMWPLLNNPGGLAGVWAPENTREALFEAMRRRETFGTSGPRIAPRLYASWQFEADLCDDPNLVARASAAGVPMGSDLPPRADGAAAPALVFSALGDPATPRAGLERLQVVKGWLDDSGRMHQSVHDVAVGSPAASEPLPACGDPRPRGAASLCSVWRDPDFDPSRAAVYYGRVLQVPTCRWSELECAALPESERPEACSDGTVPSHIRERAWTSPIWYDPGS
;
A
#
# COMPACT_ATOMS: atom_id res chain seq x y z
N MET A 1 -27.19 -7.60 -6.85
CA MET A 1 -28.51 -7.03 -7.21
C MET A 1 -29.42 -8.05 -7.91
N LEU A 2 -29.01 -8.66 -9.03
CA LEU A 2 -29.86 -9.66 -9.73
C LEU A 2 -30.30 -10.83 -8.85
N CYS A 3 -29.41 -11.32 -7.98
CA CYS A 3 -29.73 -12.39 -7.03
C CYS A 3 -30.30 -11.91 -5.69
N THR A 4 -30.44 -10.61 -5.42
CA THR A 4 -30.76 -10.13 -4.06
C THR A 4 -31.99 -9.24 -4.00
N GLN A 5 -32.41 -8.67 -5.11
CA GLN A 5 -33.60 -7.82 -5.18
C GLN A 5 -34.79 -8.62 -5.73
N PRO A 6 -35.88 -8.78 -4.96
CA PRO A 6 -37.11 -9.40 -5.47
C PRO A 6 -37.59 -8.72 -6.76
N GLY A 7 -38.08 -9.53 -7.71
CA GLY A 7 -38.57 -9.06 -9.01
C GLY A 7 -37.51 -8.86 -10.09
N GLN A 8 -36.21 -9.06 -9.79
CA GLN A 8 -35.17 -9.14 -10.82
C GLN A 8 -35.23 -10.49 -11.55
N PRO A 9 -34.91 -10.56 -12.86
CA PRO A 9 -34.99 -11.80 -13.65
C PRO A 9 -34.15 -12.96 -13.08
N GLY A 10 -33.03 -12.64 -12.42
CA GLY A 10 -32.16 -13.63 -11.79
C GLY A 10 -32.65 -14.14 -10.44
N TYR A 11 -33.58 -13.44 -9.77
CA TYR A 11 -33.87 -13.65 -8.36
C TYR A 11 -34.29 -15.09 -8.03
N ASP A 12 -35.15 -15.70 -8.84
CA ASP A 12 -35.68 -17.04 -8.59
C ASP A 12 -34.80 -18.17 -9.15
N LEU A 13 -33.71 -17.84 -9.86
CA LEU A 13 -32.78 -18.85 -10.37
C LEU A 13 -32.15 -19.64 -9.22
N GLU A 14 -31.89 -20.92 -9.45
CA GLU A 14 -31.26 -21.82 -8.47
C GLU A 14 -29.94 -21.25 -7.95
N VAL A 15 -29.07 -20.77 -8.84
CA VAL A 15 -27.81 -20.10 -8.47
C VAL A 15 -28.02 -18.96 -7.47
N CYS A 16 -29.09 -18.18 -7.61
CA CYS A 16 -29.38 -17.05 -6.74
C CYS A 16 -30.03 -17.48 -5.42
N ARG A 17 -30.87 -18.52 -5.42
CA ARG A 17 -31.42 -19.13 -4.20
C ARG A 17 -30.32 -19.78 -3.35
N ILE A 18 -29.38 -20.47 -3.98
CA ILE A 18 -28.18 -21.00 -3.35
C ILE A 18 -27.32 -19.86 -2.77
N TYR A 19 -27.06 -18.82 -3.56
CA TYR A 19 -26.30 -17.65 -3.11
C TYR A 19 -26.93 -16.96 -1.89
N ARG A 20 -28.26 -16.82 -1.86
CA ARG A 20 -29.00 -16.27 -0.69
C ARG A 20 -29.12 -17.24 0.48
N GLY A 21 -28.67 -18.49 0.31
CA GLY A 21 -28.75 -19.53 1.34
C GLY A 21 -30.14 -20.14 1.54
N GLU A 22 -31.07 -19.87 0.63
CA GLU A 22 -32.43 -20.44 0.62
C GLU A 22 -32.42 -21.92 0.19
N GLN A 23 -31.36 -22.32 -0.52
CA GLN A 23 -31.13 -23.70 -0.95
C GLN A 23 -29.71 -24.14 -0.55
N ALA A 24 -29.61 -25.33 0.05
CA ALA A 24 -28.32 -25.94 0.39
C ALA A 24 -27.71 -26.66 -0.82
N ILE A 25 -26.38 -26.71 -0.88
CA ILE A 25 -25.66 -27.54 -1.84
C ILE A 25 -25.51 -28.93 -1.24
N ALA A 26 -26.06 -29.94 -1.93
CA ALA A 26 -25.98 -31.33 -1.49
C ALA A 26 -24.52 -31.78 -1.41
N GLY A 27 -24.16 -32.46 -0.31
CA GLY A 27 -22.80 -32.96 -0.09
C GLY A 27 -21.80 -31.96 0.48
N ALA A 28 -22.14 -30.68 0.63
CA ALA A 28 -21.22 -29.67 1.16
C ALA A 28 -21.07 -29.66 2.70
N GLY A 29 -21.87 -30.47 3.43
CA GLY A 29 -21.74 -30.60 4.89
C GLY A 29 -21.73 -29.26 5.62
N ASP A 30 -20.73 -29.05 6.49
CA ASP A 30 -20.54 -27.79 7.24
C ASP A 30 -19.92 -26.66 6.40
N GLN A 31 -19.44 -26.96 5.19
CA GLN A 31 -18.83 -25.99 4.26
C GLN A 31 -19.87 -25.29 3.36
N GLN A 32 -21.14 -25.21 3.79
CA GLN A 32 -22.21 -24.60 2.97
C GLN A 32 -21.86 -23.17 2.53
N ASN A 33 -21.24 -22.36 3.39
CA ASN A 33 -20.93 -20.97 3.06
C ASN A 33 -19.89 -20.87 1.93
N ASP A 34 -18.81 -21.65 2.01
CA ASP A 34 -17.76 -21.65 0.99
C ASP A 34 -18.27 -22.25 -0.32
N ALA A 35 -19.00 -23.36 -0.24
CA ALA A 35 -19.62 -23.99 -1.40
C ALA A 35 -20.59 -23.04 -2.13
N ARG A 36 -21.39 -22.26 -1.39
CA ARG A 36 -22.30 -21.24 -1.96
C ARG A 36 -21.53 -20.15 -2.69
N MET A 37 -20.45 -19.65 -2.08
CA MET A 37 -19.61 -18.62 -2.70
C MET A 37 -18.91 -19.14 -3.95
N PHE A 38 -18.36 -20.35 -3.91
CA PHE A 38 -17.73 -21.00 -5.06
C PHE A 38 -18.73 -21.23 -6.20
N HIS A 39 -19.91 -21.79 -5.89
CA HIS A 39 -20.97 -21.98 -6.89
C HIS A 39 -21.38 -20.65 -7.52
N PHE A 40 -21.58 -19.61 -6.72
CA PHE A 40 -21.91 -18.31 -7.27
C PHE A 40 -20.78 -17.78 -8.15
N TRP A 41 -19.53 -17.89 -7.71
CA TRP A 41 -18.37 -17.40 -8.44
C TRP A 41 -18.19 -18.06 -9.81
N SER A 42 -18.40 -19.38 -9.90
CA SER A 42 -18.37 -20.11 -11.17
C SER A 42 -19.53 -19.75 -12.10
N SER A 43 -20.65 -19.29 -11.54
CA SER A 43 -21.89 -19.01 -12.27
C SER A 43 -22.18 -17.51 -12.45
N ARG A 44 -21.34 -16.61 -11.92
CA ARG A 44 -21.61 -15.15 -11.82
C ARG A 44 -21.76 -14.43 -13.16
N ARG A 45 -21.35 -15.08 -14.26
CA ARG A 45 -21.51 -14.59 -15.64
C ARG A 45 -22.33 -15.53 -16.53
N ALA A 46 -23.01 -16.52 -15.94
CA ALA A 46 -23.79 -17.50 -16.70
C ALA A 46 -24.87 -16.81 -17.56
N PRO A 47 -25.13 -17.26 -18.81
CA PRO A 47 -26.15 -16.70 -19.68
C PRO A 47 -27.54 -16.66 -19.05
N GLU A 48 -27.86 -17.65 -18.20
CA GLU A 48 -29.12 -17.73 -17.46
C GLU A 48 -29.29 -16.55 -16.48
N LEU A 49 -28.19 -16.11 -15.85
CA LEU A 49 -28.19 -15.00 -14.90
C LEU A 49 -28.00 -13.64 -15.59
N CYS A 50 -27.11 -13.57 -16.57
CA CYS A 50 -26.68 -12.30 -17.17
C CYS A 50 -27.34 -11.99 -18.52
N GLY A 51 -28.12 -12.91 -19.07
CA GLY A 51 -28.58 -12.88 -20.46
C GLY A 51 -27.50 -13.37 -21.43
N PRO A 52 -27.87 -13.73 -22.67
CA PRO A 52 -26.97 -14.33 -23.66
C PRO A 52 -25.79 -13.43 -24.05
N ASP A 53 -25.95 -12.11 -23.93
CA ASP A 53 -24.93 -11.11 -24.23
C ASP A 53 -24.33 -10.47 -22.96
N GLY A 54 -24.72 -10.94 -21.76
CA GLY A 54 -24.31 -10.38 -20.48
C GLY A 54 -24.93 -9.03 -20.10
N ALA A 55 -25.93 -8.53 -20.84
CA ALA A 55 -26.49 -7.20 -20.63
C ALA A 55 -27.13 -7.01 -19.25
N ALA A 56 -27.78 -8.03 -18.69
CA ALA A 56 -28.42 -7.90 -17.37
C ALA A 56 -27.38 -7.63 -16.28
N CYS A 57 -26.24 -8.34 -16.31
CA CYS A 57 -25.15 -8.13 -15.37
C CYS A 57 -24.46 -6.78 -15.57
N ARG A 58 -24.23 -6.35 -16.82
CA ARG A 58 -23.71 -5.00 -17.09
C ARG A 58 -24.66 -3.90 -16.60
N GLY A 59 -25.96 -4.07 -16.81
CA GLY A 59 -26.99 -3.15 -16.32
C GLY A 59 -27.02 -3.06 -14.79
N ALA A 60 -26.99 -4.22 -14.12
CA ALA A 60 -26.91 -4.27 -12.66
C ALA A 60 -25.63 -3.63 -12.12
N ALA A 61 -24.48 -3.89 -12.74
CA ALA A 61 -23.21 -3.27 -12.35
C ALA A 61 -23.24 -1.74 -12.54
N ALA A 62 -23.83 -1.25 -13.64
CA ALA A 62 -24.01 0.18 -13.88
C ALA A 62 -24.95 0.83 -12.85
N GLY A 63 -25.99 0.12 -12.40
CA GLY A 63 -26.86 0.57 -11.31
C GLY A 63 -26.10 0.75 -9.99
N LEU A 64 -25.34 -0.26 -9.57
CA LEU A 64 -24.51 -0.18 -8.36
C LEU A 64 -23.45 0.93 -8.48
N TRP A 65 -22.85 1.08 -9.66
CA TRP A 65 -21.89 2.14 -9.91
C TRP A 65 -22.53 3.53 -9.78
N ALA A 66 -23.76 3.71 -10.26
CA ALA A 66 -24.50 4.96 -10.08
C ALA A 66 -24.78 5.25 -8.60
N GLU A 67 -25.09 4.23 -7.78
CA GLU A 67 -25.26 4.39 -6.33
C GLU A 67 -23.95 4.80 -5.64
N ILE A 68 -22.82 4.19 -5.99
CA ILE A 68 -21.49 4.57 -5.47
C ILE A 68 -21.17 6.03 -5.81
N ARG A 69 -21.41 6.44 -7.06
CA ARG A 69 -21.21 7.83 -7.49
C ARG A 69 -22.11 8.79 -6.71
N ALA A 70 -23.39 8.47 -6.56
CA ALA A 70 -24.33 9.29 -5.81
C ALA A 70 -23.93 9.42 -4.34
N ALA A 71 -23.47 8.32 -3.72
CA ALA A 71 -22.97 8.33 -2.35
C ALA A 71 -21.74 9.22 -2.20
N ALA A 72 -20.75 9.11 -3.09
CA ALA A 72 -19.59 10.00 -3.09
C ALA A 72 -20.02 11.47 -3.21
N GLU A 73 -20.89 11.80 -4.16
CA GLU A 73 -21.35 13.18 -4.35
C GLU A 73 -22.15 13.74 -3.18
N ARG A 74 -22.96 12.90 -2.52
CA ARG A 74 -23.79 13.28 -1.36
C ARG A 74 -22.95 13.64 -0.15
N TRP A 75 -21.86 12.91 0.09
CA TRP A 75 -21.04 13.04 1.29
C TRP A 75 -19.78 13.90 1.08
N TYR A 76 -19.51 14.37 -0.13
CA TYR A 76 -18.45 15.35 -0.35
C TYR A 76 -18.86 16.71 0.24
N ASP A 77 -18.20 17.10 1.34
CA ASP A 77 -18.38 18.42 1.94
C ASP A 77 -17.77 19.50 1.05
N ARG A 78 -18.65 20.34 0.50
CA ARG A 78 -18.30 21.50 -0.34
C ARG A 78 -18.55 22.82 0.37
N SER A 79 -18.83 22.78 1.66
CA SER A 79 -18.91 23.99 2.47
C SER A 79 -17.51 24.60 2.62
N GLU A 80 -17.45 25.84 3.12
CA GLU A 80 -16.17 26.50 3.41
C GLU A 80 -15.34 25.78 4.49
N ALA A 81 -15.95 24.85 5.24
CA ALA A 81 -15.26 24.06 6.26
C ALA A 81 -14.40 22.93 5.65
N CYS A 82 -14.81 22.38 4.50
CA CYS A 82 -14.13 21.29 3.79
C CYS A 82 -13.68 20.15 4.73
N GLU A 83 -14.55 19.68 5.63
CA GLU A 83 -14.17 18.74 6.70
C GLU A 83 -14.00 17.30 6.20
N PHE A 84 -14.70 16.94 5.12
CA PHE A 84 -14.70 15.56 4.61
C PHE A 84 -14.80 15.49 3.09
N THR A 85 -13.86 14.77 2.48
CA THR A 85 -13.80 14.58 1.03
C THR A 85 -13.90 13.12 0.66
N THR A 86 -14.83 12.83 -0.24
CA THR A 86 -15.03 11.52 -0.84
C THR A 86 -14.47 11.48 -2.25
N PHE A 87 -14.10 10.29 -2.71
CA PHE A 87 -13.78 10.04 -4.11
C PHE A 87 -14.79 9.06 -4.71
N VAL A 88 -15.08 9.25 -6.00
CA VAL A 88 -15.66 8.18 -6.80
C VAL A 88 -14.54 7.18 -7.07
N ALA A 89 -14.68 5.96 -6.59
CA ALA A 89 -13.60 4.96 -6.64
C ALA A 89 -14.15 3.53 -6.61
N TYR A 90 -13.32 2.57 -7.03
CA TYR A 90 -13.59 1.15 -6.90
C TYR A 90 -12.29 0.33 -6.81
N GLU A 91 -12.35 -0.85 -6.20
CA GLU A 91 -11.26 -1.82 -6.28
C GLU A 91 -11.39 -2.65 -7.57
N TYR A 92 -10.32 -2.72 -8.33
CA TYR A 92 -10.12 -3.69 -9.41
C TYR A 92 -9.36 -4.89 -8.83
N SER A 93 -10.06 -6.01 -8.66
CA SER A 93 -9.53 -7.23 -8.03
C SER A 93 -9.25 -8.29 -9.10
N VAL A 94 -7.97 -8.59 -9.37
CA VAL A 94 -7.54 -9.60 -10.34
C VAL A 94 -6.44 -10.48 -9.77
N GLY A 95 -6.36 -11.72 -10.26
CA GLY A 95 -5.43 -12.74 -9.81
C GLY A 95 -6.13 -13.70 -8.86
N ASP A 96 -6.18 -14.98 -9.24
CA ASP A 96 -6.83 -16.02 -8.42
C ASP A 96 -5.84 -16.65 -7.41
N SER A 97 -4.53 -16.45 -7.60
CA SER A 97 -3.48 -17.08 -6.77
C SER A 97 -2.47 -16.08 -6.18
N VAL A 98 -2.46 -14.86 -6.70
CA VAL A 98 -1.53 -13.78 -6.32
C VAL A 98 -2.29 -12.46 -6.27
N ASN A 99 -1.85 -11.54 -5.41
CA ASN A 99 -2.47 -10.21 -5.35
C ASN A 99 -1.97 -9.33 -6.51
N LEU A 100 -2.90 -8.96 -7.40
CA LEU A 100 -2.71 -7.96 -8.45
C LEU A 100 -3.81 -6.91 -8.42
N HIS A 101 -4.30 -6.55 -7.24
CA HIS A 101 -5.39 -5.60 -7.10
C HIS A 101 -4.92 -4.15 -7.31
N ARG A 102 -5.87 -3.28 -7.65
CA ARG A 102 -5.68 -1.82 -7.71
C ARG A 102 -6.90 -1.11 -7.16
N ASN A 103 -6.66 -0.03 -6.40
CA ASN A 103 -7.71 0.95 -6.13
C ASN A 103 -7.74 1.98 -7.27
N VAL A 104 -8.87 2.07 -7.99
CA VAL A 104 -9.09 3.04 -9.06
C VAL A 104 -9.83 4.24 -8.49
N VAL A 105 -9.23 5.42 -8.55
CA VAL A 105 -9.71 6.65 -7.92
C VAL A 105 -9.89 7.73 -8.98
N PHE A 106 -11.08 8.32 -9.06
CA PHE A 106 -11.40 9.37 -10.04
C PHE A 106 -11.33 10.77 -9.40
N LYS A 107 -10.74 11.72 -10.13
CA LYS A 107 -10.61 13.12 -9.70
C LYS A 107 -11.95 13.81 -9.45
N ASN A 108 -12.97 13.45 -10.21
CA ASN A 108 -14.25 14.14 -10.20
C ASN A 108 -15.42 13.19 -10.52
N ALA A 109 -16.64 13.71 -10.58
CA ALA A 109 -17.86 12.95 -10.83
C ALA A 109 -18.12 12.62 -12.31
N ASN A 110 -17.31 13.18 -13.23
CA ASN A 110 -17.33 12.86 -14.66
C ASN A 110 -16.57 11.55 -14.85
N VAL A 111 -17.28 10.44 -14.70
CA VAL A 111 -16.71 9.09 -14.79
C VAL A 111 -17.44 8.25 -15.84
N PRO A 112 -16.82 7.19 -16.37
CA PRO A 112 -17.48 6.29 -17.30
C PRO A 112 -18.78 5.72 -16.73
N LYS A 113 -19.78 5.50 -17.60
CA LYS A 113 -21.05 4.89 -17.21
C LYS A 113 -20.88 3.45 -16.72
N PHE A 114 -19.88 2.75 -17.25
CA PHE A 114 -19.54 1.37 -16.89
C PHE A 114 -18.12 1.34 -16.35
N VAL A 115 -17.92 0.62 -15.24
CA VAL A 115 -16.59 0.36 -14.69
C VAL A 115 -15.90 -0.76 -15.46
N THR A 116 -14.58 -0.65 -15.63
CA THR A 116 -13.77 -1.76 -16.13
C THR A 116 -13.46 -2.71 -14.98
N SER A 117 -13.96 -3.94 -15.02
CA SER A 117 -13.64 -4.98 -14.03
C SER A 117 -12.53 -5.92 -14.53
N SER A 118 -12.05 -6.79 -13.65
CA SER A 118 -11.10 -7.85 -13.98
C SER A 118 -11.62 -8.88 -14.98
N VAL A 119 -12.93 -8.89 -15.25
CA VAL A 119 -13.53 -9.72 -16.31
C VAL A 119 -13.26 -9.13 -17.68
N GLU A 120 -13.46 -7.81 -17.83
CA GLU A 120 -13.26 -7.13 -19.12
C GLU A 120 -11.77 -6.83 -19.38
N ALA A 121 -10.99 -6.66 -18.32
CA ALA A 121 -9.54 -6.50 -18.36
C ALA A 121 -8.91 -7.51 -17.41
N PRO A 122 -8.56 -8.74 -17.82
CA PRO A 122 -7.95 -9.74 -16.94
C PRO A 122 -6.47 -9.50 -16.64
N LYS A 123 -5.86 -8.46 -17.22
CA LYS A 123 -4.46 -8.10 -17.00
C LYS A 123 -4.36 -6.62 -16.66
N ALA A 124 -3.41 -6.26 -15.78
CA ALA A 124 -3.21 -4.89 -15.33
C ALA A 124 -3.05 -3.88 -16.49
N TYR A 125 -2.30 -4.23 -17.54
CA TYR A 125 -2.14 -3.31 -18.67
C TYR A 125 -3.43 -3.07 -19.45
N GLN A 126 -4.36 -4.04 -19.47
CA GLN A 126 -5.66 -3.87 -20.11
C GLN A 126 -6.55 -2.92 -19.30
N LEU A 127 -6.42 -2.92 -17.96
CA LEU A 127 -7.04 -1.89 -17.12
C LEU A 127 -6.48 -0.52 -17.50
N TRP A 128 -5.16 -0.36 -17.59
CA TRP A 128 -4.56 0.95 -17.94
C TRP A 128 -5.01 1.44 -19.31
N GLU A 129 -5.07 0.55 -20.31
CA GLU A 129 -5.57 0.87 -21.65
C GLU A 129 -7.06 1.27 -21.64
N ALA A 130 -7.87 0.61 -20.81
CA ALA A 130 -9.28 0.96 -20.64
C ALA A 130 -9.46 2.31 -19.93
N LEU A 131 -8.71 2.57 -18.86
CA LEU A 131 -8.73 3.86 -18.16
C LEU A 131 -8.26 5.00 -19.08
N ARG A 132 -7.25 4.76 -19.93
CA ARG A 132 -6.85 5.71 -20.96
C ARG A 132 -7.99 6.03 -21.91
N ARG A 133 -8.57 4.99 -22.54
CA ARG A 133 -9.59 5.13 -23.58
C ARG A 133 -10.90 5.73 -23.05
N ASP A 134 -11.39 5.20 -21.93
CA ASP A 134 -12.76 5.48 -21.47
C ASP A 134 -12.83 6.68 -20.51
N CYS A 135 -11.69 7.14 -19.97
CA CYS A 135 -11.61 8.27 -19.06
C CYS A 135 -10.64 9.36 -19.55
N LEU A 136 -9.33 9.08 -19.52
CA LEU A 136 -8.29 10.11 -19.70
C LEU A 136 -8.35 10.80 -21.06
N ASP A 137 -8.60 10.03 -22.11
CA ASP A 137 -8.58 10.50 -23.50
C ASP A 137 -10.00 10.58 -24.10
N ALA A 138 -11.04 10.41 -23.27
CA ALA A 138 -12.44 10.38 -23.70
C ALA A 138 -13.03 11.75 -24.04
N GLY A 139 -12.31 12.85 -23.73
CA GLY A 139 -12.79 14.22 -23.96
C GLY A 139 -13.95 14.64 -23.04
N THR A 140 -14.18 13.91 -21.95
CA THR A 140 -15.30 14.12 -21.00
C THR A 140 -14.91 14.95 -19.76
N GLY A 141 -13.62 15.28 -19.62
CA GLY A 141 -13.08 15.85 -18.38
C GLY A 141 -12.89 14.82 -17.26
N CYS A 142 -13.02 13.53 -17.57
CA CYS A 142 -12.69 12.44 -16.65
C CYS A 142 -11.18 12.39 -16.39
N ASP A 143 -10.82 12.19 -15.13
CA ASP A 143 -9.43 11.98 -14.75
C ASP A 143 -9.33 10.92 -13.65
N VAL A 144 -8.30 10.08 -13.71
CA VAL A 144 -8.20 8.84 -12.92
C VAL A 144 -6.76 8.46 -12.61
N LEU A 145 -6.57 7.81 -11.48
CA LEU A 145 -5.36 7.09 -11.12
C LEU A 145 -5.72 5.69 -10.58
N ALA A 146 -4.76 4.78 -10.62
CA ALA A 146 -4.84 3.45 -10.03
C ALA A 146 -3.69 3.27 -9.03
N ILE A 147 -3.96 2.59 -7.91
CA ILE A 147 -2.97 2.36 -6.85
C ILE A 147 -2.83 0.85 -6.64
N PRO A 148 -1.75 0.20 -7.13
CA PRO A 148 -1.44 -1.17 -6.76
C PRO A 148 -1.20 -1.32 -5.25
N HIS A 149 -1.63 -2.44 -4.68
CA HIS A 149 -1.53 -2.70 -3.25
C HIS A 149 -1.20 -4.15 -2.91
N ASN A 150 -0.74 -4.39 -1.66
CA ASN A 150 -0.28 -5.70 -1.18
C ASN A 150 0.69 -6.42 -2.13
N SER A 151 1.69 -5.70 -2.65
CA SER A 151 2.67 -6.27 -3.59
C SER A 151 3.47 -7.44 -2.97
N ASN A 152 3.55 -7.50 -1.64
CA ASN A 152 4.15 -8.60 -0.90
C ASN A 152 3.49 -9.97 -1.21
N LEU A 153 2.22 -9.98 -1.63
CA LEU A 153 1.46 -11.18 -2.01
C LEU A 153 1.39 -11.41 -3.53
N SER A 154 2.18 -10.67 -4.32
CA SER A 154 2.16 -10.75 -5.78
C SER A 154 3.14 -11.75 -6.40
N ASN A 155 4.01 -12.36 -5.58
CA ASN A 155 5.17 -13.15 -6.03
C ASN A 155 6.06 -12.42 -7.06
N GLY A 156 6.10 -11.08 -7.00
CA GLY A 156 6.92 -10.23 -7.86
C GLY A 156 6.21 -9.73 -9.11
N GLN A 157 5.01 -10.24 -9.39
CA GLN A 157 4.27 -9.87 -10.61
C GLN A 157 3.80 -8.42 -10.60
N MET A 158 3.54 -7.82 -9.43
CA MET A 158 3.01 -6.46 -9.33
C MET A 158 3.93 -5.44 -10.01
N PHE A 159 5.23 -5.55 -9.81
CA PHE A 159 6.23 -4.60 -10.31
C PHE A 159 7.11 -5.17 -11.43
N TYR A 160 6.76 -6.34 -11.97
CA TYR A 160 7.49 -6.92 -13.09
C TYR A 160 7.35 -6.08 -14.38
N SER A 161 8.48 -5.81 -15.04
CA SER A 161 8.58 -4.92 -16.20
C SER A 161 8.76 -5.69 -17.53
N GLY A 162 7.93 -6.72 -17.75
CA GLY A 162 7.97 -7.56 -18.95
C GLY A 162 7.16 -7.05 -20.16
N TYR A 163 6.40 -5.96 -19.99
CA TYR A 163 5.52 -5.35 -21.01
C TYR A 163 4.73 -6.34 -21.91
N PRO A 164 3.90 -7.24 -21.35
CA PRO A 164 3.22 -8.28 -22.12
C PRO A 164 2.45 -7.74 -23.33
N GLY A 165 2.72 -8.29 -24.52
CA GLY A 165 2.05 -7.90 -25.77
C GLY A 165 2.73 -6.75 -26.52
N ALA A 166 3.87 -6.23 -26.05
CA ALA A 166 4.73 -5.35 -26.86
C ALA A 166 5.70 -6.20 -27.69
N THR A 167 5.87 -5.86 -28.97
CA THR A 167 6.77 -6.55 -29.91
C THR A 167 8.05 -5.76 -30.20
N ASP A 168 8.12 -4.49 -29.81
CA ASP A 168 9.26 -3.60 -30.03
C ASP A 168 9.44 -2.58 -28.88
N ASP A 169 10.55 -1.85 -28.89
CA ASP A 169 10.89 -0.89 -27.84
C ASP A 169 9.98 0.34 -27.82
N ALA A 170 9.36 0.71 -28.95
CA ALA A 170 8.40 1.81 -28.99
C ALA A 170 7.12 1.45 -28.22
N GLN A 171 6.60 0.24 -28.42
CA GLN A 171 5.45 -0.27 -27.68
C GLN A 171 5.78 -0.51 -26.20
N ARG A 172 6.99 -0.99 -25.88
CA ARG A 172 7.46 -1.10 -24.49
C ARG A 172 7.48 0.27 -23.81
N ARG A 173 8.01 1.29 -24.49
CA ARG A 173 8.02 2.68 -24.02
C ARG A 173 6.61 3.23 -23.83
N GLU A 174 5.71 3.07 -24.81
CA GLU A 174 4.33 3.53 -24.70
C GLU A 174 3.64 2.90 -23.47
N ARG A 175 3.84 1.61 -23.24
CA ARG A 175 3.27 0.92 -22.08
C ARG A 175 3.89 1.39 -20.76
N ALA A 176 5.20 1.67 -20.74
CA ALA A 176 5.87 2.25 -19.59
C ALA A 176 5.33 3.66 -19.25
N GLU A 177 5.13 4.50 -20.25
CA GLU A 177 4.56 5.85 -20.11
C GLU A 177 3.11 5.79 -19.61
N LEU A 178 2.31 4.88 -20.17
CA LEU A 178 0.94 4.67 -19.73
C LEU A 178 0.87 4.23 -18.27
N ARG A 179 1.74 3.30 -17.85
CA ARG A 179 1.83 2.89 -16.46
C ARG A 179 2.22 4.07 -15.56
N ALA A 180 3.27 4.83 -15.93
CA ALA A 180 3.69 6.00 -15.15
C ALA A 180 2.59 7.05 -14.99
N ARG A 181 1.73 7.21 -16.01
CA ARG A 181 0.58 8.14 -16.00
C ARG A 181 -0.55 7.64 -15.11
N VAL A 182 -0.84 6.33 -15.12
CA VAL A 182 -2.01 5.74 -14.46
C VAL A 182 -1.72 5.27 -13.04
N GLU A 183 -0.53 4.73 -12.76
CA GLU A 183 -0.12 4.22 -11.45
C GLU A 183 0.98 5.09 -10.81
N PRO A 184 0.67 6.33 -10.37
CA PRO A 184 1.68 7.21 -9.76
C PRO A 184 2.01 6.82 -8.31
N LEU A 185 1.20 5.99 -7.65
CA LEU A 185 1.31 5.63 -6.24
C LEU A 185 1.35 4.12 -6.06
N ALA A 186 1.93 3.66 -4.95
CA ALA A 186 1.82 2.29 -4.49
C ALA A 186 1.62 2.23 -2.98
N GLU A 187 0.82 1.25 -2.54
CA GLU A 187 0.66 0.96 -1.13
C GLU A 187 1.87 0.17 -0.61
N ILE A 188 2.51 0.69 0.43
CA ILE A 188 3.66 0.05 1.08
C ILE A 188 3.27 -0.83 2.26
N PHE A 189 2.11 -0.58 2.88
CA PHE A 189 1.66 -1.25 4.09
C PHE A 189 0.15 -1.32 4.22
N GLN A 190 -0.34 -2.45 4.74
CA GLN A 190 -1.74 -2.77 4.96
C GLN A 190 -1.86 -3.91 5.99
N ILE A 191 -3.08 -4.31 6.39
CA ILE A 191 -3.31 -5.42 7.35
C ILE A 191 -2.60 -6.72 6.94
N LYS A 192 -2.42 -6.95 5.63
CA LYS A 192 -1.70 -8.10 5.07
C LYS A 192 -0.18 -7.87 5.04
N GLY A 193 0.32 -7.04 5.95
CA GLY A 193 1.73 -6.87 6.25
C GLY A 193 2.49 -5.88 5.38
N ASP A 194 3.80 -5.85 5.62
CA ASP A 194 4.73 -4.89 5.05
C ASP A 194 5.25 -5.27 3.67
N SER A 195 5.16 -4.31 2.75
CA SER A 195 5.70 -4.35 1.39
C SER A 195 6.92 -3.45 1.20
N GLU A 196 7.53 -2.88 2.24
CA GLU A 196 8.73 -2.03 2.09
C GLU A 196 9.93 -2.78 1.51
N CYS A 197 10.42 -3.81 2.20
CA CYS A 197 11.69 -4.48 1.88
C CYS A 197 11.81 -5.89 2.51
N ARG A 198 12.81 -6.66 2.10
CA ARG A 198 13.24 -7.91 2.77
C ARG A 198 14.73 -8.11 2.54
N ASN A 199 15.46 -8.48 3.59
CA ASN A 199 16.90 -8.71 3.51
C ASN A 199 17.22 -10.00 2.74
N GLY A 200 18.42 -10.06 2.14
CA GLY A 200 18.97 -11.28 1.56
C GLY A 200 18.44 -11.68 0.17
N LEU A 201 17.76 -10.76 -0.53
CA LEU A 201 17.23 -11.03 -1.87
C LEU A 201 18.28 -10.91 -2.97
N PHE A 202 18.03 -11.58 -4.09
CA PHE A 202 18.92 -11.65 -5.24
C PHE A 202 19.35 -10.27 -5.77
N GLU A 203 20.67 -10.08 -5.83
CA GLU A 203 21.34 -8.86 -6.30
C GLU A 203 20.86 -7.56 -5.61
N VAL A 204 20.43 -7.67 -4.36
CA VAL A 204 20.24 -6.53 -3.46
C VAL A 204 21.43 -6.45 -2.52
N LEU A 205 22.25 -5.41 -2.70
CA LEU A 205 23.51 -5.18 -2.01
C LEU A 205 23.36 -4.07 -0.98
N GLY A 206 24.02 -4.23 0.15
CA GLY A 206 23.95 -3.33 1.30
C GLY A 206 24.01 -4.12 2.60
N GLY A 207 24.16 -3.41 3.73
CA GLY A 207 24.03 -4.02 5.05
C GLY A 207 22.59 -4.49 5.32
N PRO A 208 22.39 -5.47 6.21
CA PRO A 208 21.06 -5.86 6.64
C PRO A 208 20.34 -4.67 7.30
N ASP A 209 19.07 -4.47 6.94
CA ASP A 209 18.21 -3.46 7.54
C ASP A 209 17.21 -4.17 8.47
N GLU A 210 17.44 -4.11 9.78
CA GLU A 210 16.60 -4.78 10.79
C GLU A 210 15.13 -4.32 10.74
N ALA A 211 14.87 -3.09 10.28
CA ALA A 211 13.52 -2.60 10.16
C ALA A 211 12.74 -3.30 9.03
N CYS A 212 13.40 -4.01 8.10
CA CYS A 212 12.72 -4.84 7.11
C CYS A 212 12.05 -6.08 7.70
N ASN A 213 12.20 -6.37 8.99
CA ASN A 213 11.54 -7.51 9.66
C ASN A 213 10.12 -7.17 10.14
N PHE A 214 9.65 -5.95 9.89
CA PHE A 214 8.36 -5.45 10.35
C PHE A 214 7.18 -6.15 9.70
N GLU A 215 6.25 -6.67 10.50
CA GLU A 215 4.93 -7.17 10.08
C GLU A 215 4.98 -7.98 8.77
N LYS A 216 5.94 -8.91 8.68
CA LYS A 216 6.09 -9.81 7.53
C LYS A 216 5.21 -11.02 7.70
N LEU A 217 4.35 -11.27 6.70
CA LEU A 217 3.53 -12.48 6.66
C LEU A 217 4.36 -13.76 6.48
N ARG A 218 5.49 -13.68 5.76
CA ARG A 218 6.53 -14.72 5.74
C ARG A 218 7.63 -14.32 6.68
N SER A 219 7.92 -15.14 7.68
CA SER A 219 8.93 -14.83 8.70
C SER A 219 10.24 -14.41 8.00
N PRO A 220 10.93 -13.37 8.50
CA PRO A 220 12.24 -12.98 7.98
C PRO A 220 13.27 -14.12 8.04
N GLU A 221 13.13 -15.02 9.01
CA GLU A 221 13.98 -16.19 9.25
C GLU A 221 13.59 -17.40 8.40
N GLU A 222 12.37 -17.42 7.84
CA GLU A 222 11.90 -18.47 6.95
C GLU A 222 12.85 -18.61 5.74
N PRO A 223 13.40 -19.81 5.49
CA PRO A 223 14.11 -20.10 4.25
C PRO A 223 13.13 -20.01 3.08
N VAL A 224 13.37 -19.07 2.17
CA VAL A 224 12.55 -18.87 0.98
C VAL A 224 13.39 -19.09 -0.27
N GLU A 225 12.81 -19.73 -1.28
CA GLU A 225 13.41 -19.75 -2.62
C GLU A 225 13.35 -18.33 -3.21
N ASP A 226 14.46 -17.85 -3.77
CA ASP A 226 14.51 -16.54 -4.42
C ASP A 226 14.17 -16.69 -5.93
N CYS A 227 13.31 -15.80 -6.46
CA CYS A 227 12.92 -15.84 -7.88
C CYS A 227 14.02 -15.34 -8.84
N GLY A 228 15.17 -14.92 -8.34
CA GLY A 228 16.23 -14.28 -9.11
C GLY A 228 15.76 -12.95 -9.73
N SER A 229 15.99 -12.80 -11.03
CA SER A 229 15.47 -11.67 -11.81
C SER A 229 14.00 -11.81 -12.20
N GLY A 230 13.37 -12.96 -11.91
CA GLY A 230 12.01 -13.29 -12.28
C GLY A 230 10.97 -13.01 -11.19
N PHE A 231 9.85 -13.71 -11.33
CA PHE A 231 8.69 -13.67 -10.43
C PHE A 231 8.08 -15.08 -10.35
N GLY A 232 7.36 -15.37 -9.26
CA GLY A 232 6.60 -16.60 -9.10
C GLY A 232 5.20 -16.48 -9.72
N THR A 233 4.69 -17.57 -10.29
CA THR A 233 3.43 -17.57 -11.05
C THR A 233 2.18 -17.80 -10.19
N GLU A 234 2.30 -18.55 -9.10
CA GLU A 234 1.18 -18.98 -8.23
C GLU A 234 1.59 -19.00 -6.76
N GLY A 235 0.61 -19.05 -5.86
CA GLY A 235 0.81 -19.32 -4.43
C GLY A 235 0.97 -18.09 -3.53
N GLY A 236 0.97 -16.87 -4.09
CA GLY A 236 1.21 -15.63 -3.35
C GLY A 236 0.24 -15.44 -2.17
N PHE A 237 -1.06 -15.66 -2.37
CA PHE A 237 -2.06 -15.58 -1.29
C PHE A 237 -1.87 -16.65 -0.20
N ARG A 238 -1.30 -17.81 -0.57
CA ARG A 238 -0.98 -18.91 0.34
C ARG A 238 0.41 -18.78 0.97
N LEU A 239 1.11 -17.67 0.71
CA LEU A 239 2.50 -17.43 1.15
C LEU A 239 3.46 -18.52 0.63
N GLU A 240 3.16 -19.07 -0.54
CA GLU A 240 3.93 -20.11 -1.22
C GLU A 240 4.63 -19.58 -2.47
N GLY A 241 5.57 -20.37 -2.98
CA GLY A 241 6.40 -20.02 -4.12
C GLY A 241 7.64 -19.23 -3.74
N CYS A 242 8.39 -18.82 -4.77
CA CYS A 242 9.60 -18.03 -4.59
C CYS A 242 9.27 -16.57 -4.20
N VAL A 243 10.20 -15.93 -3.49
CA VAL A 243 10.12 -14.50 -3.15
C VAL A 243 10.98 -13.71 -4.15
N SER A 244 10.38 -12.71 -4.77
CA SER A 244 11.09 -11.78 -5.66
C SER A 244 11.38 -10.48 -4.93
N ARG A 245 12.48 -9.80 -5.29
CA ARG A 245 12.69 -8.39 -4.93
C ARG A 245 11.52 -7.51 -5.37
N LEU A 246 10.81 -7.87 -6.44
CA LEU A 246 9.65 -7.13 -6.94
C LEU A 246 8.36 -7.38 -6.14
N ASN A 247 8.41 -8.14 -5.05
CA ASN A 247 7.36 -8.13 -4.03
C ASN A 247 7.38 -6.82 -3.22
N TYR A 248 8.50 -6.09 -3.20
CA TYR A 248 8.75 -5.00 -2.28
C TYR A 248 8.96 -3.65 -2.98
N VAL A 249 8.30 -2.61 -2.47
CA VAL A 249 8.25 -1.27 -3.06
C VAL A 249 9.64 -0.65 -3.13
N ARG A 250 10.50 -0.83 -2.12
CA ARG A 250 11.87 -0.31 -2.15
C ARG A 250 12.61 -0.74 -3.41
N TYR A 251 12.51 -2.01 -3.76
CA TYR A 251 13.22 -2.56 -4.92
C TYR A 251 12.48 -2.27 -6.24
N ALA A 252 11.16 -2.07 -6.21
CA ALA A 252 10.42 -1.54 -7.34
C ALA A 252 10.89 -0.14 -7.75
N LEU A 253 11.24 0.73 -6.78
CA LEU A 253 11.80 2.05 -7.07
C LEU A 253 13.13 1.94 -7.84
N LEU A 254 13.99 0.96 -7.50
CA LEU A 254 15.27 0.71 -8.16
C LEU A 254 15.09 0.05 -9.53
N GLU A 255 14.09 -0.83 -9.66
CA GLU A 255 13.66 -1.34 -10.97
C GLU A 255 13.20 -0.19 -11.87
N GLY A 256 12.55 0.83 -11.32
CA GLY A 256 12.21 2.06 -12.02
C GLY A 256 13.40 2.79 -12.61
N LEU A 257 14.51 2.88 -11.87
CA LEU A 257 15.78 3.45 -12.37
C LEU A 257 16.32 2.62 -13.55
N ARG A 258 16.28 1.29 -13.44
CA ARG A 258 16.71 0.39 -14.53
C ARG A 258 15.86 0.59 -15.78
N GLN A 259 14.54 0.70 -15.62
CA GLN A 259 13.63 0.93 -16.75
C GLN A 259 13.86 2.30 -17.40
N LYS A 260 14.25 3.32 -16.62
CA LYS A 260 14.64 4.64 -17.15
C LYS A 260 15.86 4.54 -18.07
N GLU A 261 16.88 3.79 -17.67
CA GLU A 261 18.08 3.55 -18.49
C GLU A 261 17.74 2.78 -19.78
N LEU A 262 16.87 1.76 -19.67
CA LEU A 262 16.51 0.89 -20.80
C LEU A 262 15.57 1.56 -21.81
N LEU A 263 14.57 2.30 -21.33
CA LEU A 263 13.46 2.79 -22.16
C LEU A 263 13.35 4.32 -22.21
N GLY A 264 14.16 5.05 -21.45
CA GLY A 264 14.05 6.49 -21.28
C GLY A 264 12.88 6.93 -20.38
N VAL A 265 12.15 5.98 -19.80
CA VAL A 265 10.94 6.22 -18.99
C VAL A 265 11.00 5.38 -17.71
N ASN A 266 10.69 5.99 -16.57
CA ASN A 266 10.54 5.28 -15.29
C ASN A 266 9.05 4.98 -15.02
N PRO A 267 8.55 3.77 -15.28
CA PRO A 267 7.16 3.38 -15.02
C PRO A 267 6.87 3.07 -13.55
N LEU A 268 7.90 3.00 -12.70
CA LEU A 268 7.83 2.66 -11.29
C LEU A 268 8.31 3.84 -10.42
N LYS A 269 8.06 5.05 -10.91
CA LYS A 269 8.25 6.29 -10.16
C LYS A 269 7.09 6.51 -9.20
N LEU A 270 7.05 5.69 -8.16
CA LEU A 270 5.91 5.53 -7.27
C LEU A 270 6.01 6.44 -6.05
N GLY A 271 4.94 7.17 -5.75
CA GLY A 271 4.71 7.73 -4.42
C GLY A 271 4.18 6.66 -3.46
N ILE A 272 4.28 6.94 -2.16
CA ILE A 272 3.97 5.98 -1.10
C ILE A 272 2.66 6.35 -0.43
N VAL A 273 1.82 5.34 -0.23
CA VAL A 273 0.63 5.38 0.64
C VAL A 273 0.58 4.11 1.49
N ALA A 274 -0.29 4.08 2.49
CA ALA A 274 -0.65 2.87 3.24
C ALA A 274 -2.18 2.83 3.40
N ALA A 275 -2.76 1.68 3.72
CA ALA A 275 -4.21 1.58 3.86
C ALA A 275 -4.66 0.62 4.96
N THR A 276 -5.92 0.81 5.39
CA THR A 276 -6.55 -0.04 6.41
C THR A 276 -7.03 -1.34 5.77
N ASP A 277 -7.92 -1.30 4.77
CA ASP A 277 -8.49 -2.48 4.07
C ASP A 277 -9.02 -3.59 5.02
N THR A 278 -9.56 -3.19 6.17
CA THR A 278 -10.40 -4.08 6.98
C THR A 278 -11.75 -4.23 6.29
N HIS A 279 -12.26 -5.46 6.20
CA HIS A 279 -13.54 -5.76 5.55
C HIS A 279 -14.75 -5.43 6.45
N LEU A 280 -14.59 -4.43 7.32
CA LEU A 280 -15.56 -4.02 8.34
C LEU A 280 -16.19 -2.65 8.07
N ALA A 281 -15.83 -2.01 6.95
CA ALA A 281 -16.18 -0.61 6.67
C ALA A 281 -15.74 0.37 7.78
N ALA A 282 -14.67 0.04 8.50
CA ALA A 282 -14.10 0.81 9.60
C ALA A 282 -12.84 1.55 9.13
N THR A 283 -13.00 2.51 8.22
CA THR A 283 -11.88 3.25 7.63
C THR A 283 -11.08 3.98 8.71
N GLY A 284 -9.77 3.76 8.74
CA GLY A 284 -8.87 4.40 9.71
C GLY A 284 -8.93 3.85 11.13
N ALA A 285 -9.57 2.69 11.34
CA ALA A 285 -9.56 1.96 12.61
C ALA A 285 -8.24 1.17 12.80
N VAL A 286 -7.15 1.91 12.91
CA VAL A 286 -5.77 1.40 12.89
C VAL A 286 -5.11 1.32 14.27
N SER A 287 -5.88 1.48 15.35
CA SER A 287 -5.36 1.46 16.71
C SER A 287 -5.12 0.04 17.20
N GLU A 288 -3.90 -0.27 17.63
CA GLU A 288 -3.55 -1.53 18.29
C GLU A 288 -4.48 -1.83 19.50
N ALA A 289 -4.74 -0.84 20.35
CA ALA A 289 -5.58 -1.03 21.55
C ALA A 289 -7.07 -1.27 21.27
N GLY A 290 -7.54 -1.00 20.05
CA GLY A 290 -8.95 -1.03 19.67
C GLY A 290 -9.19 -1.89 18.44
N PHE A 291 -8.28 -2.82 18.13
CA PHE A 291 -8.32 -3.60 16.91
C PHE A 291 -9.60 -4.43 16.82
N PRO A 292 -10.49 -4.16 15.84
CA PRO A 292 -11.78 -4.84 15.75
C PRO A 292 -11.71 -6.20 15.05
N GLY A 293 -10.53 -6.60 14.58
CA GLY A 293 -10.35 -7.70 13.62
C GLY A 293 -10.47 -7.22 12.17
N VAL A 294 -10.30 -8.14 11.22
CA VAL A 294 -10.31 -7.85 9.78
C VAL A 294 -11.65 -8.16 9.14
N ARG A 295 -12.35 -9.18 9.62
CA ARG A 295 -13.52 -9.78 8.96
C ARG A 295 -14.63 -10.09 9.97
N ALA A 296 -15.82 -10.39 9.47
CA ALA A 296 -16.97 -10.75 10.31
C ALA A 296 -16.70 -11.95 11.23
N GLN A 297 -15.78 -12.85 10.86
CA GLN A 297 -15.39 -14.04 11.62
C GLN A 297 -14.39 -13.77 12.76
N GLU A 298 -13.98 -12.53 12.97
CA GLU A 298 -12.92 -12.12 13.92
C GLU A 298 -13.46 -11.21 15.04
N HIS A 299 -14.72 -11.42 15.46
CA HIS A 299 -15.42 -10.53 16.38
C HIS A 299 -15.12 -10.80 17.86
N THR A 300 -14.51 -11.94 18.22
CA THR A 300 -14.06 -12.24 19.59
C THR A 300 -12.54 -12.29 19.72
N PRO A 301 -11.98 -12.04 20.92
CA PRO A 301 -10.54 -12.21 21.16
C PRO A 301 -10.04 -13.62 20.83
N ALA A 302 -10.81 -14.66 21.19
CA ALA A 302 -10.45 -16.04 20.87
C ALA A 302 -10.32 -16.30 19.36
N GLN A 303 -11.16 -15.65 18.54
CA GLN A 303 -11.07 -15.75 17.08
C GLN A 303 -9.87 -14.98 16.53
N ARG A 304 -9.60 -13.77 17.04
CA ARG A 304 -8.45 -12.96 16.60
C ARG A 304 -7.12 -13.57 16.99
N LEU A 305 -7.01 -14.08 18.21
CA LEU A 305 -5.82 -14.74 18.73
C LEU A 305 -5.65 -16.18 18.19
N SER A 306 -6.54 -16.63 17.30
CA SER A 306 -6.41 -17.94 16.68
C SER A 306 -5.42 -17.91 15.51
N MET A 307 -4.63 -18.98 15.42
CA MET A 307 -3.98 -19.43 14.19
C MET A 307 -4.84 -20.59 13.68
N PRO A 308 -5.70 -20.43 12.67
CA PRO A 308 -6.36 -21.60 12.11
C PRO A 308 -5.29 -22.56 11.58
N GLU A 309 -5.34 -23.80 12.04
CA GLU A 309 -4.90 -24.94 11.22
C GLU A 309 -5.52 -24.71 9.85
N MET A 310 -4.70 -24.74 8.78
CA MET A 310 -5.16 -24.42 7.43
C MET A 310 -6.53 -25.04 7.18
N LEU A 311 -7.55 -24.21 6.94
CA LEU A 311 -8.78 -24.73 6.35
C LEU A 311 -8.36 -25.32 5.01
N GLU A 312 -8.44 -26.65 4.86
CA GLU A 312 -8.27 -27.30 3.57
C GLU A 312 -9.19 -26.62 2.54
N GLY A 313 -8.59 -25.97 1.54
CA GLY A 313 -9.32 -25.23 0.50
C GLY A 313 -9.46 -23.72 0.69
N ALA A 314 -8.86 -23.10 1.72
CA ALA A 314 -8.77 -21.64 1.79
C ALA A 314 -7.71 -21.10 0.83
N ASP A 315 -8.11 -20.24 -0.11
CA ASP A 315 -7.24 -19.63 -1.13
C ASP A 315 -6.14 -18.71 -0.56
N ALA A 316 -6.16 -18.42 0.74
CA ALA A 316 -5.13 -17.64 1.40
C ALA A 316 -4.85 -18.13 2.83
N ARG A 317 -3.57 -18.14 3.23
CA ARG A 317 -3.16 -18.27 4.64
C ARG A 317 -3.46 -16.94 5.35
N MET A 318 -4.75 -16.64 5.54
CA MET A 318 -5.19 -15.48 6.32
C MET A 318 -5.32 -15.91 7.78
N TRP A 319 -4.19 -16.01 8.46
CA TRP A 319 -4.15 -16.26 9.89
C TRP A 319 -4.51 -14.97 10.64
N PRO A 320 -5.64 -14.90 11.37
CA PRO A 320 -6.08 -13.69 12.08
C PRO A 320 -4.98 -13.09 12.95
N LEU A 321 -4.21 -13.94 13.65
CA LEU A 321 -3.10 -13.51 14.51
C LEU A 321 -1.97 -12.75 13.78
N LEU A 322 -1.72 -13.07 12.50
CA LEU A 322 -0.69 -12.41 11.70
C LEU A 322 -1.14 -11.08 11.09
N ASN A 323 -2.44 -10.78 11.10
CA ASN A 323 -2.91 -9.48 10.63
C ASN A 323 -2.53 -8.38 11.62
N ASN A 324 -2.34 -7.17 11.09
CA ASN A 324 -2.22 -5.94 11.88
C ASN A 324 -3.46 -5.04 11.67
N PRO A 325 -3.62 -3.95 12.44
CA PRO A 325 -4.74 -3.01 12.28
C PRO A 325 -4.77 -2.24 10.94
N GLY A 326 -3.70 -2.30 10.15
CA GLY A 326 -3.56 -1.61 8.88
C GLY A 326 -2.99 -0.20 9.01
N GLY A 327 -2.71 0.41 7.86
CA GLY A 327 -2.09 1.73 7.77
C GLY A 327 -3.04 2.87 7.39
N LEU A 328 -2.47 4.06 7.27
CA LEU A 328 -3.14 5.28 6.80
C LEU A 328 -2.37 5.93 5.65
N ALA A 329 -3.11 6.46 4.69
CA ALA A 329 -2.57 7.33 3.66
C ALA A 329 -2.60 8.79 4.15
N GLY A 330 -1.46 9.46 4.07
CA GLY A 330 -1.34 10.90 4.24
C GLY A 330 -1.14 11.60 2.89
N VAL A 331 -1.78 12.76 2.71
CA VAL A 331 -1.68 13.57 1.50
C VAL A 331 -1.40 15.01 1.93
N TRP A 332 -0.32 15.60 1.42
CA TRP A 332 -0.08 17.03 1.57
C TRP A 332 -0.71 17.76 0.39
N ALA A 333 -1.80 18.47 0.67
CA ALA A 333 -2.51 19.28 -0.31
C ALA A 333 -2.71 20.70 0.23
N PRO A 334 -2.83 21.71 -0.65
CA PRO A 334 -3.10 23.09 -0.23
C PRO A 334 -4.48 23.25 0.41
N GLU A 335 -5.42 22.37 0.09
CA GLU A 335 -6.80 22.39 0.58
C GLU A 335 -7.36 20.96 0.58
N ASN A 336 -8.42 20.73 1.36
CA ASN A 336 -9.06 19.42 1.47
C ASN A 336 -10.13 19.19 0.37
N THR A 337 -9.99 19.78 -0.81
CA THR A 337 -10.89 19.53 -1.94
C THR A 337 -10.50 18.26 -2.68
N ARG A 338 -11.47 17.61 -3.33
CA ARG A 338 -11.23 16.40 -4.13
C ARG A 338 -10.18 16.65 -5.21
N GLU A 339 -10.26 17.79 -5.87
CA GLU A 339 -9.33 18.21 -6.91
C GLU A 339 -7.91 18.40 -6.35
N ALA A 340 -7.75 19.14 -5.26
CA ALA A 340 -6.42 19.40 -4.68
C ALA A 340 -5.77 18.12 -4.14
N LEU A 341 -6.54 17.26 -3.46
CA LEU A 341 -6.08 15.96 -2.99
C LEU A 341 -5.68 15.04 -4.15
N PHE A 342 -6.48 14.98 -5.22
CA PHE A 342 -6.15 14.19 -6.40
C PHE A 342 -4.85 14.67 -7.07
N GLU A 343 -4.68 15.98 -7.22
CA GLU A 343 -3.47 16.55 -7.81
C GLU A 343 -2.24 16.32 -6.92
N ALA A 344 -2.39 16.36 -5.59
CA ALA A 344 -1.32 15.99 -4.66
C ALA A 344 -0.94 14.50 -4.79
N MET A 345 -1.93 13.60 -4.87
CA MET A 345 -1.71 12.17 -5.14
C MET A 345 -0.99 11.95 -6.48
N ARG A 346 -1.39 12.66 -7.54
CA ARG A 346 -0.74 12.62 -8.85
C ARG A 346 0.72 13.08 -8.80
N ARG A 347 1.00 14.14 -8.04
CA ARG A 347 2.37 14.65 -7.82
C ARG A 347 3.18 13.81 -6.81
N ARG A 348 2.56 12.79 -6.20
CA ARG A 348 3.16 11.94 -5.17
C ARG A 348 3.56 12.69 -3.91
N GLU A 349 2.86 13.77 -3.57
CA GLU A 349 3.01 14.48 -2.30
C GLU A 349 2.24 13.73 -1.19
N THR A 350 2.56 12.44 -1.04
CA THR A 350 1.88 11.49 -0.16
C THR A 350 2.86 10.78 0.76
N PHE A 351 2.35 10.16 1.81
CA PHE A 351 3.10 9.28 2.69
C PHE A 351 2.19 8.16 3.22
N GLY A 352 2.79 7.08 3.69
CA GLY A 352 2.07 6.00 4.39
C GLY A 352 2.47 5.95 5.87
N THR A 353 1.54 5.57 6.74
CA THR A 353 1.85 5.19 8.13
C THR A 353 1.34 3.78 8.42
N SER A 354 2.00 3.07 9.34
CA SER A 354 1.58 1.72 9.74
C SER A 354 0.43 1.68 10.75
N GLY A 355 -0.05 2.86 11.18
CA GLY A 355 -1.19 3.00 12.08
C GLY A 355 -1.22 4.40 12.72
N PRO A 356 -0.21 4.78 13.51
CA PRO A 356 -0.16 6.11 14.11
C PRO A 356 -0.19 7.23 13.07
N ARG A 357 -0.82 8.36 13.42
CA ARG A 357 -0.90 9.57 12.59
C ARG A 357 0.40 10.39 12.64
N ILE A 358 1.54 9.73 12.43
CA ILE A 358 2.84 10.39 12.27
C ILE A 358 2.78 11.26 11.01
N ALA A 359 3.23 12.51 11.10
CA ALA A 359 3.21 13.46 9.99
C ALA A 359 4.63 13.78 9.51
N PRO A 360 5.17 13.03 8.53
CA PRO A 360 6.50 13.27 7.98
C PRO A 360 6.48 14.31 6.86
N ARG A 361 7.58 15.06 6.74
CA ARG A 361 7.89 15.96 5.63
C ARG A 361 9.33 15.79 5.19
N LEU A 362 9.52 15.58 3.90
CA LEU A 362 10.84 15.48 3.28
C LEU A 362 10.92 16.46 2.11
N TYR A 363 12.00 17.24 2.09
CA TYR A 363 12.37 18.10 0.98
C TYR A 363 13.82 17.88 0.61
N ALA A 364 14.19 18.14 -0.63
CA ALA A 364 15.58 18.10 -1.09
C ALA A 364 15.98 19.36 -1.86
N SER A 365 17.24 19.77 -1.71
CA SER A 365 17.85 20.87 -2.45
C SER A 365 19.36 20.69 -2.53
N TRP A 366 19.98 21.32 -3.52
CA TRP A 366 21.44 21.45 -3.57
C TRP A 366 21.99 22.43 -2.51
N GLN A 367 21.14 23.31 -1.98
CA GLN A 367 21.55 24.51 -1.24
C GLN A 367 20.92 24.64 0.16
N PHE A 368 20.38 23.57 0.75
CA PHE A 368 19.88 23.70 2.13
C PHE A 368 21.02 23.93 3.13
N GLU A 369 20.81 24.93 3.98
CA GLU A 369 21.67 25.26 5.11
C GLU A 369 21.51 24.22 6.23
N ALA A 370 22.59 23.97 6.98
CA ALA A 370 22.61 22.95 8.02
C ALA A 370 21.71 23.29 9.22
N ASP A 371 21.41 24.57 9.44
CA ASP A 371 20.59 25.11 10.54
C ASP A 371 19.11 25.25 10.17
N LEU A 372 18.67 24.77 8.99
CA LEU A 372 17.30 24.95 8.52
C LEU A 372 16.25 24.42 9.50
N CYS A 373 16.57 23.37 10.27
CA CYS A 373 15.69 22.81 11.30
C CYS A 373 15.41 23.73 12.48
N ASP A 374 16.24 24.75 12.71
CA ASP A 374 16.07 25.73 13.78
C ASP A 374 15.11 26.87 13.36
N ASP A 375 14.72 26.92 12.08
CA ASP A 375 13.84 27.95 11.55
C ASP A 375 12.36 27.64 11.83
N PRO A 376 11.61 28.54 12.51
CA PRO A 376 10.18 28.33 12.77
C PRO A 376 9.32 28.28 11.49
N ASN A 377 9.84 28.76 10.36
CA ASN A 377 9.22 28.71 9.03
C ASN A 377 9.82 27.62 8.14
N LEU A 378 10.40 26.57 8.73
CA LEU A 378 11.01 25.41 8.07
C LEU A 378 10.33 25.01 6.76
N VAL A 379 9.02 24.74 6.81
CA VAL A 379 8.24 24.25 5.66
C VAL A 379 8.21 25.28 4.52
N ALA A 380 7.99 26.55 4.83
CA ALA A 380 7.93 27.61 3.83
C ALA A 380 9.30 27.82 3.17
N ARG A 381 10.38 27.82 3.96
CA ARG A 381 11.75 27.94 3.44
C ARG A 381 12.16 26.73 2.61
N ALA A 382 11.88 25.52 3.09
CA ALA A 382 12.19 24.28 2.38
C ALA A 382 11.43 24.20 1.04
N SER A 383 10.15 24.61 1.02
CA SER A 383 9.33 24.64 -0.20
C SER A 383 9.80 25.70 -1.20
N ALA A 384 10.33 26.83 -0.73
CA ALA A 384 10.83 27.89 -1.60
C ALA A 384 12.21 27.57 -2.21
N ALA A 385 13.07 26.85 -1.48
CA ALA A 385 14.45 26.61 -1.87
C ALA A 385 14.74 25.17 -2.35
N GLY A 386 13.74 24.30 -2.37
CA GLY A 386 13.89 22.89 -2.76
C GLY A 386 12.61 22.29 -3.31
N VAL A 387 12.61 20.96 -3.45
CA VAL A 387 11.48 20.18 -3.95
C VAL A 387 10.93 19.27 -2.85
N PRO A 388 9.61 19.06 -2.76
CA PRO A 388 9.01 18.14 -1.80
C PRO A 388 9.18 16.68 -2.24
N MET A 389 8.98 15.75 -1.30
CA MET A 389 8.76 14.34 -1.62
C MET A 389 7.76 14.13 -2.76
N GLY A 390 8.03 13.15 -3.61
CA GLY A 390 7.27 12.89 -4.84
C GLY A 390 7.91 13.50 -6.11
N SER A 391 8.94 14.33 -5.95
CA SER A 391 9.57 15.12 -7.01
C SER A 391 10.95 14.60 -7.44
N ASP A 392 11.40 15.07 -8.60
CA ASP A 392 12.82 15.02 -8.98
C ASP A 392 13.57 16.20 -8.36
N LEU A 393 14.82 15.96 -7.96
CA LEU A 393 15.77 17.04 -7.77
C LEU A 393 15.93 17.82 -9.09
N PRO A 394 16.02 19.16 -9.03
CA PRO A 394 16.29 19.95 -10.22
C PRO A 394 17.69 19.65 -10.76
N PRO A 395 17.95 19.94 -12.05
CA PRO A 395 19.26 19.76 -12.66
C PRO A 395 20.38 20.30 -11.77
N ARG A 396 21.42 19.49 -11.58
CA ARG A 396 22.55 19.83 -10.72
C ARG A 396 23.40 20.91 -11.40
N ALA A 397 23.62 22.04 -10.71
CA ALA A 397 24.56 23.04 -11.18
C ALA A 397 26.01 22.51 -11.12
N ASP A 398 26.86 22.94 -12.05
CA ASP A 398 28.27 22.57 -12.08
C ASP A 398 28.96 22.91 -10.75
N GLY A 399 29.64 21.91 -10.17
CA GLY A 399 30.33 22.07 -8.88
C GLY A 399 29.43 22.07 -7.64
N ALA A 400 28.11 21.90 -7.77
CA ALA A 400 27.23 21.76 -6.61
C ALA A 400 27.61 20.55 -5.74
N ALA A 401 27.48 20.69 -4.42
CA ALA A 401 27.70 19.61 -3.47
C ALA A 401 26.67 18.47 -3.62
N ALA A 402 26.80 17.44 -2.78
CA ALA A 402 25.77 16.41 -2.61
C ALA A 402 24.40 17.04 -2.24
N PRO A 403 23.28 16.40 -2.63
CA PRO A 403 21.96 16.90 -2.26
C PRO A 403 21.81 16.90 -0.74
N ALA A 404 21.21 17.98 -0.22
CA ALA A 404 20.80 18.10 1.16
C ALA A 404 19.31 17.81 1.26
N LEU A 405 18.93 16.94 2.20
CA LEU A 405 17.57 16.55 2.48
C LEU A 405 17.22 17.08 3.86
N VAL A 406 16.17 17.91 3.94
CA VAL A 406 15.58 18.26 5.23
C VAL A 406 14.42 17.30 5.49
N PHE A 407 14.56 16.53 6.56
CA PHE A 407 13.58 15.54 6.98
C PHE A 407 13.08 15.89 8.38
N SER A 408 11.77 16.08 8.51
CA SER A 408 11.11 16.33 9.78
C SER A 408 9.89 15.43 9.95
N ALA A 409 9.52 15.15 11.19
CA ALA A 409 8.28 14.47 11.50
C ALA A 409 7.70 14.93 12.84
N LEU A 410 6.38 14.92 12.92
CA LEU A 410 5.61 15.06 14.16
C LEU A 410 5.07 13.69 14.57
N GLY A 411 5.17 13.37 15.86
CA GLY A 411 4.54 12.18 16.44
C GLY A 411 3.01 12.28 16.44
N ASP A 412 2.35 11.14 16.61
CA ASP A 412 0.89 11.07 16.65
C ASP A 412 0.34 11.70 17.95
N PRO A 413 -0.47 12.77 17.89
CA PRO A 413 -1.05 13.40 19.08
C PRO A 413 -1.99 12.47 19.87
N ALA A 414 -2.53 11.40 19.25
CA ALA A 414 -3.37 10.43 19.92
C ALA A 414 -2.57 9.44 20.79
N THR A 415 -1.25 9.34 20.61
CA THR A 415 -0.37 8.46 21.39
C THR A 415 0.79 9.25 22.02
N PRO A 416 0.53 10.26 22.88
CA PRO A 416 1.55 11.19 23.37
C PRO A 416 2.63 10.56 24.25
N ARG A 417 2.45 9.29 24.66
CA ARG A 417 3.44 8.51 25.40
C ARG A 417 4.38 7.69 24.51
N ALA A 418 4.05 7.55 23.22
CA ALA A 418 4.84 6.86 22.21
C ALA A 418 5.34 7.88 21.18
N GLY A 419 6.45 8.54 21.50
CA GLY A 419 7.10 9.49 20.62
C GLY A 419 7.93 8.82 19.52
N LEU A 420 8.56 9.67 18.70
CA LEU A 420 9.46 9.28 17.64
C LEU A 420 10.79 8.77 18.22
N GLU A 421 11.20 7.59 17.77
CA GLU A 421 12.49 6.98 18.10
C GLU A 421 13.60 7.56 17.21
N ARG A 422 13.39 7.58 15.88
CA ARG A 422 14.39 8.08 14.95
C ARG A 422 13.82 8.41 13.58
N LEU A 423 14.55 9.25 12.86
CA LEU A 423 14.39 9.51 11.43
C LEU A 423 15.49 8.79 10.66
N GLN A 424 15.11 8.15 9.55
CA GLN A 424 16.03 7.47 8.65
C GLN A 424 15.88 7.98 7.23
N VAL A 425 16.99 8.20 6.54
CA VAL A 425 17.00 8.36 5.07
C VAL A 425 17.45 7.04 4.47
N VAL A 426 16.60 6.48 3.60
CA VAL A 426 16.92 5.30 2.81
C VAL A 426 17.29 5.74 1.40
N LYS A 427 18.49 5.41 0.98
CA LYS A 427 19.03 5.66 -0.37
C LYS A 427 19.08 4.35 -1.14
N GLY A 428 18.74 4.38 -2.41
CA GLY A 428 19.00 3.27 -3.33
C GLY A 428 19.46 3.73 -4.72
N TRP A 429 20.29 2.91 -5.35
CA TRP A 429 20.89 3.18 -6.67
C TRP A 429 21.25 1.86 -7.37
N LEU A 430 21.64 1.94 -8.63
CA LEU A 430 22.16 0.81 -9.39
C LEU A 430 23.69 0.93 -9.56
N ASP A 431 24.40 -0.19 -9.59
CA ASP A 431 25.78 -0.22 -10.07
C ASP A 431 25.88 -0.47 -11.58
N ASP A 432 27.10 -0.45 -12.11
CA ASP A 432 27.37 -0.60 -13.55
C ASP A 432 26.97 -1.99 -14.10
N SER A 433 26.80 -3.00 -13.22
CA SER A 433 26.24 -4.31 -13.58
C SER A 433 24.71 -4.38 -13.44
N GLY A 434 24.10 -3.25 -13.09
CA GLY A 434 22.67 -3.13 -12.82
C GLY A 434 22.26 -3.69 -11.47
N ARG A 435 23.14 -4.10 -10.56
CA ARG A 435 22.72 -4.64 -9.25
C ARG A 435 22.17 -3.53 -8.37
N MET A 436 21.22 -3.87 -7.52
CA MET A 436 20.54 -2.91 -6.64
C MET A 436 21.36 -2.67 -5.40
N HIS A 437 21.70 -1.42 -5.09
CA HIS A 437 22.35 -1.04 -3.84
C HIS A 437 21.38 -0.27 -2.95
N GLN A 438 21.45 -0.52 -1.64
CA GLN A 438 20.71 0.24 -0.63
C GLN A 438 21.65 0.69 0.50
N SER A 439 21.34 1.84 1.09
CA SER A 439 21.90 2.26 2.37
C SER A 439 20.84 2.96 3.22
N VAL A 440 20.93 2.79 4.53
CA VAL A 440 20.01 3.37 5.52
C VAL A 440 20.83 4.22 6.48
N HIS A 441 20.44 5.48 6.64
CA HIS A 441 21.15 6.45 7.47
C HIS A 441 20.22 6.92 8.58
N ASP A 442 20.58 6.68 9.84
CA ASP A 442 19.92 7.32 10.99
C ASP A 442 20.33 8.81 11.00
N VAL A 443 19.39 9.71 10.75
CA VAL A 443 19.67 11.15 10.56
C VAL A 443 19.24 12.02 11.74
N ALA A 444 18.35 11.51 12.59
CA ALA A 444 18.00 12.08 13.89
C ALA A 444 17.53 10.97 14.81
N VAL A 445 17.87 11.04 16.10
CA VAL A 445 17.49 10.06 17.11
C VAL A 445 16.87 10.78 18.31
N GLY A 446 15.69 10.33 18.71
CA GLY A 446 14.99 10.79 19.90
C GLY A 446 15.58 10.20 21.18
N SER A 447 15.30 10.87 22.31
CA SER A 447 15.69 10.42 23.64
C SER A 447 14.45 10.05 24.47
N PRO A 448 14.47 8.97 25.26
CA PRO A 448 15.54 7.97 25.32
C PRO A 448 15.62 7.14 24.02
N ALA A 449 16.84 6.73 23.66
CA ALA A 449 17.10 5.93 22.47
C ALA A 449 16.61 4.48 22.64
N ALA A 450 16.52 3.75 21.53
CA ALA A 450 16.06 2.36 21.40
C ALA A 450 16.78 1.31 22.29
N SER A 451 17.83 1.70 23.02
CA SER A 451 18.60 0.84 23.93
C SER A 451 17.93 0.62 25.30
N GLU A 452 16.81 1.28 25.58
CA GLU A 452 16.02 0.97 26.77
C GLU A 452 15.26 -0.37 26.61
N PRO A 453 15.08 -1.13 27.71
CA PRO A 453 14.23 -2.31 27.71
C PRO A 453 12.84 -2.01 27.14
N LEU A 454 12.25 -3.01 26.46
CA LEU A 454 10.88 -2.91 25.97
C LEU A 454 9.93 -2.53 27.12
N PRO A 455 8.94 -1.66 26.86
CA PRO A 455 7.94 -1.33 27.87
C PRO A 455 7.27 -2.57 28.47
N ALA A 456 6.83 -2.45 29.72
CA ALA A 456 5.63 -3.20 30.10
C ALA A 456 4.41 -2.58 29.40
N CYS A 457 3.46 -3.41 28.97
CA CYS A 457 2.20 -2.90 28.43
C CYS A 457 1.46 -2.07 29.47
N GLY A 458 1.02 -0.87 29.08
CA GLY A 458 0.39 0.08 29.99
C GLY A 458 1.35 0.97 30.80
N ASP A 459 2.67 0.91 30.55
CA ASP A 459 3.63 1.83 31.17
C ASP A 459 3.25 3.30 30.85
N PRO A 460 2.99 4.14 31.87
CA PRO A 460 2.54 5.51 31.67
C PRO A 460 3.67 6.46 31.28
N ARG A 461 4.94 6.03 31.33
CA ARG A 461 6.09 6.90 31.06
C ARG A 461 6.19 7.24 29.57
N PRO A 462 6.21 8.54 29.20
CA PRO A 462 6.44 8.94 27.82
C PRO A 462 7.88 8.61 27.40
N ARG A 463 8.04 8.13 26.16
CA ARG A 463 9.34 7.84 25.56
C ARG A 463 9.38 8.34 24.11
N GLY A 464 10.58 8.60 23.62
CA GLY A 464 10.79 9.19 22.30
C GLY A 464 10.48 10.69 22.25
N ALA A 465 10.77 11.30 21.11
CA ALA A 465 10.58 12.73 20.90
C ALA A 465 9.19 13.04 20.31
N ALA A 466 8.57 14.16 20.71
CA ALA A 466 7.31 14.61 20.09
C ALA A 466 7.50 15.03 18.61
N SER A 467 8.70 15.48 18.27
CA SER A 467 9.09 15.87 16.91
C SER A 467 10.59 15.63 16.72
N LEU A 468 11.00 15.34 15.50
CA LEU A 468 12.41 15.27 15.09
C LEU A 468 12.61 16.05 13.79
N CYS A 469 13.80 16.61 13.61
CA CYS A 469 14.22 17.26 12.36
C CYS A 469 15.72 17.01 12.13
N SER A 470 16.11 16.85 10.86
CA SER A 470 17.51 16.80 10.45
C SER A 470 17.69 17.42 9.07
N VAL A 471 18.83 18.07 8.84
CA VAL A 471 19.34 18.37 7.51
C VAL A 471 20.49 17.41 7.23
N TRP A 472 20.26 16.44 6.37
CA TRP A 472 21.21 15.39 6.03
C TRP A 472 21.76 15.60 4.62
N ARG A 473 23.07 15.46 4.44
CA ARG A 473 23.72 15.46 3.13
C ARG A 473 24.22 14.07 2.82
N ASP A 474 23.99 13.62 1.59
CA ASP A 474 24.43 12.30 1.14
C ASP A 474 25.98 12.21 1.15
N PRO A 475 26.59 11.44 2.07
CA PRO A 475 28.03 11.38 2.22
C PRO A 475 28.71 10.62 1.07
N ASP A 476 27.97 9.73 0.41
CA ASP A 476 28.45 8.83 -0.64
C ASP A 476 27.80 9.17 -1.99
N PHE A 477 27.52 10.45 -2.21
CA PHE A 477 26.87 10.92 -3.44
C PHE A 477 27.78 10.76 -4.65
N ASP A 478 27.29 10.03 -5.66
CA ASP A 478 27.93 9.94 -6.97
C ASP A 478 27.07 10.71 -7.99
N PRO A 479 27.55 11.85 -8.51
CA PRO A 479 26.77 12.65 -9.46
C PRO A 479 26.55 11.94 -10.80
N SER A 480 27.28 10.87 -11.10
CA SER A 480 27.11 10.11 -12.35
C SER A 480 26.03 9.03 -12.28
N ARG A 481 25.46 8.76 -11.10
CA ARG A 481 24.51 7.67 -10.87
C ARG A 481 23.14 8.17 -10.47
N ALA A 482 22.11 7.62 -11.09
CA ALA A 482 20.74 7.86 -10.65
C ALA A 482 20.52 7.27 -9.25
N ALA A 483 19.77 7.99 -8.43
CA ALA A 483 19.49 7.61 -7.06
C ALA A 483 18.05 7.94 -6.67
N VAL A 484 17.53 7.18 -5.70
CA VAL A 484 16.24 7.43 -5.06
C VAL A 484 16.42 7.53 -3.55
N TYR A 485 15.78 8.51 -2.93
CA TYR A 485 15.82 8.77 -1.50
C TYR A 485 14.41 8.81 -0.94
N TYR A 486 14.14 8.13 0.17
CA TYR A 486 12.91 8.35 0.93
C TYR A 486 13.19 8.34 2.43
N GLY A 487 12.32 8.98 3.19
CA GLY A 487 12.36 9.05 4.63
C GLY A 487 11.55 7.92 5.27
N ARG A 488 12.09 7.31 6.31
CA ARG A 488 11.38 6.39 7.21
C ARG A 488 11.44 6.94 8.63
N VAL A 489 10.28 7.06 9.27
CA VAL A 489 10.16 7.45 10.68
C VAL A 489 9.90 6.20 11.50
N LEU A 490 10.59 6.01 12.62
CA LEU A 490 10.29 4.94 13.57
C LEU A 490 9.75 5.56 14.86
N GLN A 491 8.64 5.05 15.37
CA GLN A 491 8.14 5.31 16.72
C GLN A 491 8.84 4.41 17.72
N VAL A 492 8.93 4.79 18.99
CA VAL A 492 9.37 3.87 20.04
C VAL A 492 8.45 2.65 20.12
N PRO A 493 8.95 1.46 20.49
CA PRO A 493 8.12 0.26 20.56
C PRO A 493 6.90 0.43 21.49
N THR A 494 5.75 -0.03 21.02
CA THR A 494 4.49 -0.14 21.79
C THR A 494 4.02 -1.58 21.79
N CYS A 495 3.06 -1.94 22.65
CA CYS A 495 2.52 -3.30 22.65
C CYS A 495 1.61 -3.51 21.44
N ARG A 496 1.78 -4.64 20.76
CA ARG A 496 0.92 -5.08 19.66
C ARG A 496 -0.46 -5.46 20.19
N TRP A 497 -1.50 -5.37 19.36
CA TRP A 497 -2.88 -5.69 19.71
C TRP A 497 -2.99 -7.09 20.32
N SER A 498 -2.23 -8.06 19.81
CA SER A 498 -2.26 -9.45 20.27
C SER A 498 -1.78 -9.56 21.72
N GLU A 499 -0.72 -8.83 22.08
CA GLU A 499 -0.22 -8.76 23.47
C GLU A 499 -1.24 -8.08 24.39
N LEU A 500 -1.85 -6.98 23.93
CA LEU A 500 -2.87 -6.25 24.69
C LEU A 500 -4.10 -7.12 24.96
N GLU A 501 -4.55 -7.90 23.98
CA GLU A 501 -5.67 -8.83 24.15
C GLU A 501 -5.31 -10.00 25.05
N CYS A 502 -4.13 -10.61 24.88
CA CYS A 502 -3.64 -11.66 25.76
C CYS A 502 -3.56 -11.20 27.22
N ALA A 503 -3.08 -9.98 27.47
CA ALA A 503 -3.03 -9.39 28.80
C ALA A 503 -4.42 -9.16 29.42
N ALA A 504 -5.42 -8.88 28.59
CA ALA A 504 -6.81 -8.65 29.02
C ALA A 504 -7.58 -9.95 29.35
N LEU A 505 -7.13 -11.10 28.83
CA LEU A 505 -7.75 -12.40 29.12
C LEU A 505 -7.32 -12.97 30.49
N PRO A 506 -8.22 -13.65 31.21
CA PRO A 506 -7.85 -14.48 32.36
C PRO A 506 -6.78 -15.50 31.97
N GLU A 507 -5.81 -15.78 32.86
CA GLU A 507 -4.70 -16.69 32.57
C GLU A 507 -5.17 -18.08 32.10
N SER A 508 -6.27 -18.59 32.64
CA SER A 508 -6.88 -19.86 32.25
C SER A 508 -7.56 -19.86 30.87
N GLU A 509 -7.79 -18.69 30.28
CA GLU A 509 -8.45 -18.50 28.99
C GLU A 509 -7.47 -18.06 27.88
N ARG A 510 -6.19 -17.85 28.22
CA ARG A 510 -5.17 -17.45 27.25
C ARG A 510 -4.86 -18.61 26.29
N PRO A 511 -5.00 -18.43 24.97
CA PRO A 511 -4.55 -19.43 24.00
C PRO A 511 -3.02 -19.57 24.01
N GLU A 512 -2.52 -20.68 23.47
CA GLU A 512 -1.07 -20.97 23.35
C GLU A 512 -0.28 -19.84 22.69
N ALA A 513 -0.88 -19.22 21.66
CA ALA A 513 -0.37 -18.06 20.93
C ALA A 513 0.01 -16.85 21.82
N CYS A 514 -0.53 -16.76 23.04
CA CYS A 514 -0.17 -15.72 24.01
C CYS A 514 1.20 -15.95 24.69
N SER A 515 1.84 -17.10 24.47
CA SER A 515 3.04 -17.50 25.21
C SER A 515 4.09 -18.25 24.38
N ASP A 516 3.76 -18.71 23.18
CA ASP A 516 4.65 -19.50 22.31
C ASP A 516 5.61 -18.64 21.47
N GLY A 517 5.42 -17.32 21.43
CA GLY A 517 6.26 -16.40 20.65
C GLY A 517 5.94 -16.39 19.15
N THR A 518 4.77 -16.88 18.72
CA THR A 518 4.34 -16.90 17.31
C THR A 518 4.35 -15.51 16.68
N VAL A 519 3.96 -14.48 17.44
CA VAL A 519 4.01 -13.08 17.01
C VAL A 519 4.76 -12.21 18.01
N PRO A 520 5.42 -11.13 17.58
CA PRO A 520 6.06 -10.19 18.49
C PRO A 520 5.06 -9.58 19.48
N SER A 521 5.43 -9.48 20.76
CA SER A 521 4.63 -8.80 21.78
C SER A 521 4.60 -7.28 21.59
N HIS A 522 5.61 -6.74 20.89
CA HIS A 522 5.77 -5.32 20.65
C HIS A 522 5.87 -5.02 19.16
N ILE A 523 5.34 -3.86 18.79
CA ILE A 523 5.40 -3.32 17.44
C ILE A 523 6.18 -2.00 17.44
N ARG A 524 7.01 -1.81 16.40
CA ARG A 524 7.70 -0.55 16.13
C ARG A 524 7.07 0.11 14.92
N GLU A 525 6.03 0.89 15.21
CA GLU A 525 5.25 1.64 14.24
C GLU A 525 6.10 2.67 13.49
N ARG A 526 5.63 3.06 12.31
CA ARG A 526 6.43 3.85 11.38
C ARG A 526 5.62 4.63 10.37
N ALA A 527 6.32 5.52 9.68
CA ALA A 527 5.83 6.20 8.50
C ALA A 527 6.89 6.21 7.39
N TRP A 528 6.44 6.28 6.14
CA TRP A 528 7.27 6.34 4.94
C TRP A 528 6.86 7.52 4.07
N THR A 529 7.81 8.38 3.74
CA THR A 529 7.59 9.46 2.78
C THR A 529 7.53 8.91 1.36
N SER A 530 6.91 9.64 0.46
CA SER A 530 7.21 9.42 -0.97
C SER A 530 8.69 9.69 -1.27
N PRO A 531 9.25 9.10 -2.34
CA PRO A 531 10.65 9.28 -2.65
C PRO A 531 10.95 10.60 -3.36
N ILE A 532 12.22 10.99 -3.36
CA ILE A 532 12.81 12.02 -4.21
C ILE A 532 13.84 11.34 -5.10
N TRP A 533 13.84 11.67 -6.39
CA TRP A 533 14.74 11.08 -7.38
C TRP A 533 15.84 12.05 -7.80
N TYR A 534 17.02 11.52 -8.04
CA TYR A 534 18.10 12.19 -8.74
C TYR A 534 18.34 11.48 -10.08
N ASP A 535 18.35 12.26 -11.17
CA ASP A 535 18.69 11.80 -12.51
C ASP A 535 19.91 12.59 -13.02
N PRO A 536 21.06 11.94 -13.30
CA PRO A 536 22.23 12.61 -13.84
C PRO A 536 22.01 13.26 -15.21
N GLY A 537 21.00 12.80 -15.97
CA GLY A 537 20.71 13.26 -17.32
C GLY A 537 19.67 14.37 -17.43
N SER A 538 19.13 14.87 -16.31
CA SER A 538 18.08 15.90 -16.27
C SER A 538 18.58 17.32 -16.45
#